data_AF-D8SXW0-F1
#
_entry.id   AF-D8SXW0-F1
#
_cell.length_a   1.000
_cell.length_b   1.000
_cell.length_c   1.000
_cell.angle_alpha   90.00
_cell.angle_beta   90.00
_cell.angle_gamma   90.00
#
_symmetry.space_group_name_H-M   'P 1'
#
loop_
_entity.id
_entity.type
_entity.pdbx_description
1 polymer ?
#
loop_
_entity_poly.entity_id
_entity_poly.type
_entity_poly.pdbx_seq_one_letter_code
_entity_poly.pdbx_strand_id
1 'polypeptide(L)'
;LPRTLRRHLQDHKDRIENLQLTRLPKKPSVEDILKLYQDHRMLKRGKAERIDVEVSNGLRYYFDRTLKNLLLYPAERKQYATLLSLNSDIVPSTIYGAEHLLRLFRK
;
A
#
# COMPACT_ATOMS: atom_id res chain seq x y z
N LEU A 1 -3.57 15.06 -0.34
CA LEU A 1 -4.41 14.14 -1.16
C LEU A 1 -5.63 14.86 -1.77
N PRO A 2 -5.98 14.57 -3.04
CA PRO A 2 -7.25 14.96 -3.66
C PRO A 2 -8.48 14.67 -2.79
N ARG A 3 -9.54 15.49 -2.89
CA ARG A 3 -10.75 15.36 -2.05
C ARG A 3 -11.42 13.99 -2.21
N THR A 4 -11.49 13.48 -3.43
CA THR A 4 -12.05 12.15 -3.74
C THR A 4 -11.32 11.02 -3.02
N LEU A 5 -9.99 11.04 -3.03
CA LEU A 5 -9.17 10.03 -2.34
C LEU A 5 -9.25 10.14 -0.82
N ARG A 6 -9.41 11.34 -0.28
CA ARG A 6 -9.65 11.53 1.17
C ARG A 6 -10.98 10.92 1.60
N ARG A 7 -12.05 11.09 0.81
CA ARG A 7 -13.35 10.45 1.08
C ARG A 7 -13.24 8.93 1.05
N HIS A 8 -12.63 8.36 0.01
CA HIS A 8 -12.40 6.92 -0.07
C HIS A 8 -11.63 6.36 1.13
N LEU A 9 -10.62 7.09 1.64
CA LEU A 9 -9.89 6.68 2.84
C LEU A 9 -10.73 6.75 4.11
N GLN A 10 -11.67 7.69 4.20
CA GLN A 10 -12.60 7.78 5.32
C GLN A 10 -13.58 6.59 5.28
N ASP A 11 -14.21 6.35 4.13
CA ASP A 11 -15.12 5.21 3.95
C ASP A 11 -14.42 3.88 4.25
N HIS A 12 -13.17 3.72 3.80
CA HIS A 12 -12.38 2.53 4.11
C HIS A 12 -12.06 2.42 5.60
N LYS A 13 -11.75 3.54 6.28
CA LYS A 13 -11.52 3.53 7.74
C LYS A 13 -12.78 3.05 8.46
N ASP A 14 -13.94 3.61 8.14
CA ASP A 14 -15.21 3.29 8.79
C ASP A 14 -15.57 1.80 8.63
N ARG A 15 -15.28 1.21 7.45
CA ARG A 15 -15.44 -0.24 7.23
C ARG A 15 -14.54 -1.08 8.14
N ILE A 16 -13.27 -0.71 8.29
CA ILE A 16 -12.33 -1.44 9.16
C ILE A 16 -12.74 -1.32 10.63
N GLU A 17 -13.25 -0.16 11.07
CA GLU A 17 -13.77 0.03 12.42
C GLU A 17 -15.02 -0.82 12.69
N ASN A 18 -15.85 -1.05 11.68
CA ASN A 18 -16.97 -1.99 11.71
C ASN A 18 -16.54 -3.46 11.49
N LEU A 19 -15.26 -3.79 11.67
CA LEU A 19 -14.67 -5.13 11.53
C LEU A 19 -14.82 -5.75 10.12
N GLN A 20 -15.14 -4.94 9.10
CA GLN A 20 -15.18 -5.38 7.71
C GLN A 20 -13.77 -5.32 7.10
N LEU A 21 -12.93 -6.27 7.49
CA LEU A 21 -11.54 -6.35 7.04
C LEU A 21 -11.44 -6.65 5.53
N THR A 22 -10.48 -6.00 4.89
CA THR A 22 -10.12 -6.32 3.51
C THR A 22 -9.52 -7.72 3.40
N ARG A 23 -9.89 -8.43 2.33
CA ARG A 23 -9.25 -9.70 1.97
C ARG A 23 -7.82 -9.45 1.51
N LEU A 24 -6.89 -10.27 1.99
CA LEU A 24 -5.48 -10.29 1.61
C LEU A 24 -5.17 -11.65 0.95
N PRO A 25 -4.29 -11.71 -0.06
CA PRO A 25 -3.57 -10.58 -0.67
C PRO A 25 -4.46 -9.71 -1.57
N LYS A 26 -4.17 -8.41 -1.61
CA LYS A 26 -4.84 -7.44 -2.48
C LYS A 26 -4.31 -7.52 -3.90
N LYS A 27 -5.21 -7.33 -4.86
CA LYS A 27 -4.87 -7.12 -6.27
C LYS A 27 -5.59 -5.87 -6.78
N PRO A 28 -4.88 -4.90 -7.37
CA PRO A 28 -3.41 -4.81 -7.45
C PRO A 28 -2.76 -4.59 -6.06
N SER A 29 -1.56 -5.13 -5.87
CA SER A 29 -0.70 -4.89 -4.70
C SER A 29 0.03 -3.54 -4.80
N VAL A 30 0.69 -3.08 -3.73
CA VAL A 30 1.53 -1.87 -3.78
C VAL A 30 2.65 -2.04 -4.80
N GLU A 31 3.27 -3.21 -4.87
CA GLU A 31 4.28 -3.51 -5.88
C GLU A 31 3.71 -3.37 -7.31
N ASP A 32 2.53 -3.93 -7.56
CA ASP A 32 1.85 -3.79 -8.86
C ASP A 32 1.56 -2.32 -9.18
N ILE A 33 1.10 -1.54 -8.21
CA ILE A 33 0.77 -0.11 -8.40
C ILE A 33 2.03 0.69 -8.73
N LEU A 34 3.13 0.45 -8.03
CA LEU A 34 4.41 1.14 -8.28
C LEU A 34 5.02 0.74 -9.63
N LYS A 35 4.81 -0.50 -10.07
CA LYS A 35 5.19 -0.96 -11.40
C LYS A 35 4.34 -0.27 -12.48
N LEU A 36 3.02 -0.25 -12.32
CA LEU A 36 2.09 0.45 -13.22
C LEU A 36 2.45 1.94 -13.35
N TYR A 37 2.87 2.58 -12.26
CA TYR A 37 3.35 3.96 -12.29
C TYR A 37 4.61 4.13 -13.16
N GLN A 38 5.59 3.24 -13.01
CA GLN A 38 6.82 3.27 -13.82
C GLN A 38 6.52 3.03 -15.31
N ASP A 39 5.68 2.04 -15.62
CA ASP A 39 5.27 1.73 -16.99
C ASP A 39 4.52 2.92 -17.63
N HIS A 40 3.64 3.57 -16.88
CA HIS A 40 2.96 4.78 -17.35
C HIS A 40 3.94 5.94 -17.59
N ARG A 41 4.97 6.11 -16.75
CA ARG A 41 6.02 7.12 -16.96
C ARG A 41 6.85 6.83 -18.20
N MET A 42 7.23 5.56 -18.41
CA MET A 42 7.91 5.08 -19.63
C MET A 42 7.11 5.44 -20.88
N LEU A 43 5.82 5.07 -20.92
CA LEU A 43 4.94 5.31 -22.06
C LEU A 43 4.78 6.81 -22.36
N LYS A 44 4.65 7.64 -21.33
CA LYS A 44 4.45 9.09 -21.51
C LYS A 44 5.69 9.84 -22.00
N ARG A 45 6.89 9.38 -21.63
CA ARG A 45 8.16 10.11 -21.86
C ARG A 45 9.08 9.44 -22.87
N GLY A 46 8.80 8.20 -23.28
CA GLY A 46 9.72 7.35 -24.06
C GLY A 46 10.92 6.80 -23.27
N LYS A 47 11.07 7.19 -22.00
CA LYS A 47 12.06 6.68 -21.04
C LYS A 47 11.56 6.87 -19.61
N ALA A 48 11.85 5.93 -18.71
CA ALA A 48 11.82 6.21 -17.29
C ALA A 48 13.17 6.77 -16.93
N GLU A 49 13.12 7.86 -16.19
CA GLU A 49 14.31 8.41 -15.63
C GLU A 49 14.74 7.53 -14.45
N ARG A 50 16.05 7.45 -14.20
CA ARG A 50 16.58 6.75 -13.03
C ARG A 50 15.86 7.16 -11.74
N ILE A 51 15.49 8.44 -11.66
CA ILE A 51 14.73 8.99 -10.54
C ILE A 51 13.34 8.36 -10.36
N ASP A 52 12.63 7.98 -11.42
CA ASP A 52 11.31 7.36 -11.31
C ASP A 52 11.42 5.97 -10.65
N VAL A 53 12.47 5.22 -11.00
CA VAL A 53 12.79 3.90 -10.44
C VAL A 53 13.24 4.02 -8.99
N GLU A 54 14.14 4.97 -8.69
CA GLU A 54 14.62 5.24 -7.33
C GLU A 54 13.49 5.65 -6.39
N VAL A 55 12.58 6.53 -6.84
CA VAL A 55 11.42 6.95 -6.07
C VAL A 55 10.48 5.77 -5.81
N SER A 56 10.18 4.95 -6.83
CA SER A 56 9.35 3.76 -6.64
C SER A 56 9.96 2.77 -5.65
N ASN A 57 11.27 2.51 -5.74
CA ASN A 57 11.98 1.63 -4.82
C ASN A 57 12.01 2.19 -3.40
N GLY A 58 12.24 3.50 -3.25
CA GLY A 58 12.19 4.19 -1.96
C GLY A 58 10.81 4.12 -1.32
N LEU A 59 9.74 4.33 -2.09
CA LEU A 59 8.37 4.21 -1.62
C LEU A 59 8.04 2.78 -1.19
N ARG A 60 8.44 1.77 -1.97
CA ARG A 60 8.25 0.35 -1.61
C ARG A 60 8.96 0.02 -0.29
N TYR A 61 10.23 0.38 -0.19
CA TYR A 61 11.03 0.15 1.02
C TYR A 61 10.42 0.85 2.25
N TYR A 62 10.04 2.12 2.09
CA TYR A 62 9.44 2.90 3.17
C TYR A 62 8.09 2.33 3.60
N PHE A 63 7.26 1.89 2.64
CA PHE A 63 6.00 1.21 2.90
C PHE A 63 6.20 -0.06 3.73
N ASP A 64 7.12 -0.93 3.32
CA ASP A 64 7.42 -2.19 4.00
C ASP A 64 7.87 -1.97 5.45
N ARG A 65 8.68 -0.94 5.69
CA ARG A 65 9.17 -0.58 7.03
C ARG A 65 8.11 0.09 7.91
N THR A 66 7.16 0.81 7.32
CA THR A 66 6.20 1.63 8.08
C THR A 66 4.85 0.95 8.29
N LEU A 67 4.51 -0.10 7.53
CA LEU A 67 3.19 -0.74 7.55
C LEU A 67 2.70 -1.03 8.98
N LYS A 68 3.43 -1.88 9.71
CA LYS A 68 3.05 -2.35 11.06
C LYS A 68 2.84 -1.20 12.05
N ASN A 69 3.68 -0.18 11.97
CA ASN A 69 3.76 0.88 12.98
C ASN A 69 2.82 2.04 12.68
N LEU A 70 2.67 2.43 11.40
CA LEU A 70 2.00 3.67 11.01
C LEU A 70 0.71 3.47 10.19
N LEU A 71 0.57 2.36 9.46
CA LEU A 71 -0.44 2.24 8.41
C LEU A 71 -1.61 1.34 8.76
N LEU A 72 -1.49 0.45 9.76
CA LEU A 72 -2.54 -0.49 10.17
C LEU A 72 -3.38 0.04 11.34
N TYR A 73 -4.71 -0.08 11.21
CA TYR A 73 -5.65 0.11 12.32
C TYR A 73 -5.63 -1.09 13.28
N PRO A 74 -6.16 -0.96 14.52
CA PRO A 74 -6.11 -2.02 15.52
C PRO A 74 -6.64 -3.38 15.05
N ALA A 75 -7.74 -3.40 14.28
CA ALA A 75 -8.29 -4.64 13.73
C ALA A 75 -7.38 -5.27 12.66
N GLU A 76 -6.75 -4.46 11.80
CA GLU A 76 -5.82 -4.94 10.78
C GLU A 76 -4.49 -5.45 11.39
N ARG A 77 -4.06 -4.91 12.55
CA ARG A 77 -2.87 -5.42 13.26
C ARG A 77 -3.03 -6.88 13.67
N LYS A 78 -4.25 -7.30 14.07
CA LYS A 78 -4.55 -8.70 14.37
C LYS A 78 -4.43 -9.57 13.12
N GLN A 79 -5.04 -9.14 12.00
CA GLN A 79 -4.93 -9.82 10.70
C GLN A 79 -3.47 -9.96 10.26
N TYR A 80 -2.66 -8.91 10.41
CA TYR A 80 -1.24 -8.95 10.07
C TYR A 80 -0.44 -9.90 10.96
N ALA A 81 -0.72 -9.96 12.27
CA ALA A 81 -0.08 -10.92 13.17
C ALA A 81 -0.40 -12.37 12.80
N THR A 82 -1.66 -12.66 12.43
CA THR A 82 -2.06 -13.98 11.92
C THR A 82 -1.31 -14.33 10.64
N LEU A 83 -1.18 -13.38 9.70
CA LEU A 83 -0.39 -13.59 8.49
C LEU A 83 1.07 -13.92 8.80
N LEU A 84 1.71 -13.17 9.70
CA LEU A 84 3.09 -13.44 10.12
C LEU A 84 3.27 -14.82 10.79
N SER A 85 2.25 -15.31 11.50
CA SER A 85 2.31 -16.65 12.09
C SER A 85 2.23 -17.78 11.05
N LEU A 86 1.63 -17.51 9.88
CA LEU A 86 1.54 -18.47 8.79
C LEU A 86 2.77 -18.41 7.88
N ASN A 87 3.38 -17.24 7.74
CA ASN A 87 4.57 -17.01 6.95
C ASN A 87 5.39 -15.83 7.51
N SER A 88 6.62 -16.10 7.95
CA SER A 88 7.51 -15.06 8.49
C SER A 88 8.08 -14.12 7.43
N ASP A 89 8.14 -14.56 6.17
CA ASP A 89 8.84 -13.87 5.09
C ASP A 89 7.90 -12.99 4.27
N ILE A 90 6.89 -12.43 4.94
CA ILE A 90 5.92 -11.55 4.32
C ILE A 90 6.55 -10.22 3.96
N VAL A 91 6.45 -9.87 2.68
CA VAL A 91 6.74 -8.54 2.16
C VAL A 91 5.43 -7.74 2.08
N PRO A 92 5.23 -6.70 2.92
CA PRO A 92 4.00 -5.92 2.92
C PRO A 92 3.54 -5.42 1.55
N SER A 93 4.48 -4.94 0.74
CA SER A 93 4.20 -4.35 -0.57
C SER A 93 3.61 -5.33 -1.58
N THR A 94 3.80 -6.65 -1.41
CA THR A 94 3.22 -7.67 -2.28
C THR A 94 1.83 -8.15 -1.82
N ILE A 95 1.45 -7.84 -0.57
CA ILE A 95 0.19 -8.31 0.04
C ILE A 95 -0.85 -7.19 0.12
N TYR A 96 -0.43 -5.97 0.46
CA TYR A 96 -1.33 -4.84 0.69
C TYR A 96 -1.55 -4.03 -0.58
N GLY A 97 -2.62 -3.25 -0.61
CA GLY A 97 -3.10 -2.55 -1.81
C GLY A 97 -3.08 -1.02 -1.70
N ALA A 98 -3.81 -0.39 -2.62
CA ALA A 98 -3.87 1.05 -2.77
C ALA A 98 -4.29 1.79 -1.50
N GLU A 99 -5.21 1.24 -0.70
CA GLU A 99 -5.73 1.94 0.49
C GLU A 99 -4.65 2.13 1.55
N HIS A 100 -3.78 1.13 1.75
CA HIS A 100 -2.64 1.22 2.66
C HIS A 100 -1.55 2.14 2.11
N LEU A 101 -1.27 2.06 0.81
CA LEU A 101 -0.34 2.98 0.16
C LEU A 101 -0.79 4.44 0.30
N LEU A 102 -2.09 4.71 0.13
CA LEU A 102 -2.65 6.05 0.29
C LEU A 102 -2.54 6.59 1.72
N ARG A 103 -2.54 5.72 2.75
CA ARG A 103 -2.31 6.13 4.15
C ARG A 103 -0.90 6.67 4.36
N LEU A 104 0.08 6.19 3.59
CA LEU A 104 1.47 6.68 3.62
C LEU A 104 1.52 8.19 3.30
N PHE A 105 0.75 8.63 2.30
CA PHE A 105 0.68 10.04 1.87
C PHE A 105 -0.19 10.95 2.75
N ARG A 106 -0.82 10.40 3.81
CA ARG A 106 -1.52 11.20 4.84
C ARG A 106 -0.67 11.44 6.08
N LYS A 107 0.39 10.65 6.29
CA LYS A 107 1.32 10.81 7.40
C LYS A 107 2.30 11.92 7.08
#